data_AF-A0ABD1LM19-F1
#
_entry.id   AF-A0ABD1LM19-F1
#
_cell.length_a   1.000
_cell.length_b   1.000
_cell.length_c   1.000
_cell.angle_alpha   90.00
_cell.angle_beta   90.00
_cell.angle_gamma   90.00
#
_symmetry.space_group_name_H-M   'P 1'
#
loop_
_entity.id
_entity.type
_entity.pdbx_description
1 polymer ?
#
loop_
_entity_poly.entity_id
_entity_poly.type
_entity_poly.pdbx_seq_one_letter_code
_entity_poly.pdbx_strand_id
1 'polypeptide(L)'
;MMKGEEVTPTKNTERTQTESAKDEGEAALTIAMAKTSKRRNGVTGVISLILILVSQNVKVAECRVASGASNAIQYPAINCRKHSALLTEFGGVGDGKTSNTRVFRNAISKLSQYASDGGAQLVVPPGKWLTGPFNLTSHFTLFLEYGAVLLASQDESEWPQLPVLPSYGRGRDAPAGRFSSLIFGTNLVDVVITGQNGTIDGQGLYWWNKFHMKQLTLTRPYLIEIMYSSQIQISNLTLLNSPSWFVHPIYSSNIIIKGLTIMAPVTSPNTDGIDPDSCTSTRIEDCYIVSGDDCIAVKSGWDEYGIKFGMPTQHLVIRRITCISPDSAMIALGSEMSGGIQDVRAEDLTAINTESAVRIKTAVGRGAYVKNIFVKGMNLNTMKYVFWMDGSYGDHPDPHYNPRALPLITGISYSNVIAKNVTKSARLAGISGDPFTEICMSNVSIQLSAQQKKLQWNCSNVAGVTSRVIPYPCPLLPEKGNFDCPFPNDILPIENVQFRTCNL
;
A
#
# COMPACT_ATOMS: atom_id res chain seq x y z
N MET A 1 -39.60 63.15 -9.38
CA MET A 1 -39.53 62.77 -7.94
C MET A 1 -38.09 62.31 -7.72
N MET A 2 -37.20 63.02 -7.01
CA MET A 2 -37.15 63.35 -5.56
C MET A 2 -37.05 62.10 -4.66
N LYS A 3 -36.17 61.96 -3.64
CA LYS A 3 -34.86 62.57 -3.19
C LYS A 3 -34.28 61.63 -2.08
N GLY A 4 -33.11 61.77 -1.44
CA GLY A 4 -31.92 62.64 -1.57
C GLY A 4 -30.74 61.94 -2.28
N GLU A 5 -29.43 62.12 -1.99
CA GLU A 5 -28.66 62.84 -0.94
C GLU A 5 -28.70 62.33 0.52
N GLU A 6 -27.66 62.41 1.39
CA GLU A 6 -26.16 62.28 1.35
C GLU A 6 -25.61 62.56 2.79
N VAL A 7 -24.29 62.48 3.00
CA VAL A 7 -23.42 63.25 3.96
C VAL A 7 -22.68 62.45 5.06
N THR A 8 -21.36 62.38 4.92
CA THR A 8 -20.35 62.09 5.96
C THR A 8 -19.86 63.38 6.64
N PRO A 9 -19.18 63.32 7.81
CA PRO A 9 -17.76 63.72 7.75
C PRO A 9 -16.77 63.00 8.71
N THR A 10 -15.49 63.21 8.41
CA THR A 10 -14.23 62.88 9.14
C THR A 10 -14.17 63.42 10.60
N LYS A 11 -13.22 63.09 11.51
CA LYS A 11 -11.72 62.99 11.47
C LYS A 11 -11.20 62.53 12.89
N ASN A 12 -9.94 62.45 13.38
CA ASN A 12 -8.54 62.74 12.97
C ASN A 12 -7.53 62.02 13.95
N THR A 13 -6.31 61.62 13.52
CA THR A 13 -5.09 61.32 14.36
C THR A 13 -5.14 60.14 15.40
N GLU A 14 -4.05 59.57 15.95
CA GLU A 14 -2.61 59.96 16.10
C GLU A 14 -1.57 58.89 15.63
N ARG A 15 -0.27 59.19 15.78
CA ARG A 15 0.90 58.32 15.54
C ARG A 15 1.44 57.69 16.83
N THR A 16 2.16 56.57 16.72
CA THR A 16 3.46 56.42 17.42
C THR A 16 4.39 55.48 16.64
N GLN A 17 5.71 55.69 16.76
CA GLN A 17 6.77 54.80 16.27
C GLN A 17 7.55 54.23 17.47
N THR A 18 8.20 53.08 17.30
CA THR A 18 9.40 52.71 18.06
C THR A 18 10.20 51.67 17.27
N GLU A 19 11.51 51.60 17.52
CA GLU A 19 12.49 50.85 16.72
C GLU A 19 13.22 49.80 17.56
N SER A 20 13.98 48.92 16.90
CA SER A 20 15.10 48.11 17.49
C SER A 20 14.69 46.99 18.48
N ALA A 21 15.50 45.98 18.79
CA ALA A 21 16.73 45.47 18.14
C ALA A 21 16.97 43.98 18.49
N LYS A 22 17.64 43.29 17.55
CA LYS A 22 18.80 42.36 17.67
C LYS A 22 19.17 41.54 18.94
N ASP A 23 20.09 40.60 18.67
CA ASP A 23 20.89 39.70 19.52
C ASP A 23 20.13 38.48 20.08
N GLU A 24 20.56 37.21 19.92
CA GLU A 24 21.88 36.53 20.05
C GLU A 24 22.28 36.26 21.51
N GLY A 25 22.71 35.02 21.80
CA GLY A 25 23.21 34.61 23.12
C GLY A 25 23.00 33.13 23.51
N GLU A 26 23.79 32.21 22.95
CA GLU A 26 24.03 30.92 23.62
C GLU A 26 24.94 31.11 24.84
N ALA A 27 24.72 30.34 25.91
CA ALA A 27 25.68 30.20 27.01
C ALA A 27 25.58 28.82 27.67
N ALA A 28 26.58 27.96 27.41
CA ALA A 28 26.71 26.66 28.09
C ALA A 28 27.39 26.80 29.46
N LEU A 29 26.91 26.07 30.47
CA LEU A 29 27.49 26.09 31.82
C LEU A 29 28.44 24.90 32.04
N THR A 30 29.71 25.19 32.35
CA THR A 30 30.76 24.17 32.55
C THR A 30 30.97 23.84 34.04
N ILE A 31 31.31 22.58 34.32
CA ILE A 31 31.51 22.03 35.67
C ILE A 31 32.84 22.51 36.28
N ALA A 32 32.84 22.79 37.58
CA ALA A 32 34.06 22.85 38.40
C ALA A 32 33.85 22.10 39.73
N MET A 33 34.72 21.13 40.03
CA MET A 33 34.81 20.48 41.35
C MET A 33 35.95 21.10 42.17
N ALA A 34 35.78 21.19 43.49
CA ALA A 34 36.85 21.48 44.44
C ALA A 34 36.92 20.39 45.53
N LYS A 35 38.14 19.95 45.87
CA LYS A 35 38.44 19.01 46.98
C LYS A 35 39.24 19.71 48.07
N THR A 36 38.86 19.52 49.33
CA THR A 36 39.72 19.71 50.51
C THR A 36 39.47 18.58 51.52
N SER A 37 40.36 18.38 52.51
CA SER A 37 40.44 17.10 53.23
C SER A 37 40.86 17.18 54.71
N LYS A 38 40.62 16.07 55.43
CA LYS A 38 41.18 15.66 56.74
C LYS A 38 40.77 16.47 57.98
N ARG A 39 40.13 15.76 58.94
CA ARG A 39 40.86 15.12 60.05
C ARG A 39 40.04 13.98 60.71
N ARG A 40 40.67 13.22 61.61
CA ARG A 40 40.12 12.05 62.31
C ARG A 40 39.56 12.41 63.69
N ASN A 41 38.49 11.74 64.09
CA ASN A 41 38.26 10.96 65.33
C ASN A 41 36.90 10.26 65.16
N GLY A 42 36.57 9.09 65.72
CA GLY A 42 37.34 8.21 66.59
C GLY A 42 36.52 7.75 67.80
N VAL A 43 35.71 6.69 67.67
CA VAL A 43 35.15 5.83 68.75
C VAL A 43 34.40 4.64 68.11
N THR A 44 34.32 3.51 68.80
CA THR A 44 33.65 2.27 68.36
C THR A 44 32.14 2.25 68.67
N GLY A 45 31.32 1.71 67.76
CA GLY A 45 29.92 1.37 68.01
C GLY A 45 29.52 0.10 67.26
N VAL A 46 28.91 -0.87 67.96
CA VAL A 46 28.45 -2.13 67.37
C VAL A 46 27.03 -1.95 66.84
N ILE A 47 26.82 -2.21 65.54
CA ILE A 47 25.48 -2.32 64.95
C ILE A 47 25.45 -3.58 64.07
N SER A 48 24.69 -4.58 64.52
CA SER A 48 24.30 -5.71 63.69
C SER A 48 23.25 -5.25 62.68
N LEU A 49 23.48 -5.45 61.38
CA LEU A 49 22.47 -5.20 60.35
C LEU A 49 22.23 -6.46 59.51
N ILE A 50 20.96 -6.86 59.40
CA ILE A 50 20.55 -8.10 58.74
C ILE A 50 20.47 -7.85 57.23
N LEU A 51 21.27 -8.58 56.44
CA LEU A 51 21.25 -8.53 54.98
C LEU A 51 20.15 -9.45 54.42
N ILE A 52 18.94 -8.92 54.27
CA ILE A 52 17.88 -9.57 53.48
C ILE A 52 18.11 -9.24 52.00
N LEU A 53 18.74 -10.15 51.28
CA LEU A 53 18.88 -10.09 49.83
C LEU A 53 17.54 -10.46 49.16
N VAL A 54 16.74 -9.45 48.82
CA VAL A 54 15.55 -9.63 47.98
C VAL A 54 15.98 -9.80 46.52
N SER A 55 16.27 -11.04 46.12
CA SER A 55 16.55 -11.39 44.72
C SER A 55 15.26 -11.28 43.88
N GLN A 56 15.07 -10.15 43.22
CA GLN A 56 13.97 -9.99 42.27
C GLN A 56 14.21 -10.87 41.03
N ASN A 57 13.29 -11.79 40.75
CA ASN A 57 13.36 -12.71 39.62
C ASN A 57 13.10 -11.98 38.29
N VAL A 58 14.15 -11.38 37.72
CA VAL A 58 14.14 -10.91 36.33
C VAL A 58 14.14 -12.13 35.41
N LYS A 59 12.96 -12.51 34.91
CA LYS A 59 12.84 -13.49 33.83
C LYS A 59 13.38 -12.89 32.53
N VAL A 60 14.68 -13.08 32.30
CA VAL A 60 15.29 -12.91 30.98
C VAL A 60 14.66 -13.96 30.05
N ALA A 61 14.21 -13.54 28.87
CA ALA A 61 13.78 -14.46 27.82
C ALA A 61 15.02 -14.93 27.06
N GLU A 62 15.47 -16.16 27.34
CA GLU A 62 16.62 -16.76 26.66
C GLU A 62 16.23 -17.15 25.23
N CYS A 63 16.70 -16.38 24.24
CA CYS A 63 16.50 -16.70 22.84
C CYS A 63 17.28 -18.00 22.51
N ARG A 64 16.57 -19.04 22.08
CA ARG A 64 17.14 -20.38 21.92
C ARG A 64 17.94 -20.48 20.62
N VAL A 65 19.21 -20.89 20.74
CA VAL A 65 19.92 -21.53 19.61
C VAL A 65 19.32 -22.93 19.43
N ALA A 66 18.67 -23.17 18.30
CA ALA A 66 17.97 -24.43 18.05
C ALA A 66 18.93 -25.63 17.96
N SER A 67 18.76 -26.61 18.84
CA SER A 67 19.50 -27.88 18.82
C SER A 67 18.61 -29.04 19.25
N GLY A 68 18.34 -29.96 18.34
CA GLY A 68 17.45 -31.13 18.56
C GLY A 68 16.53 -31.33 17.36
N ALA A 69 16.39 -32.58 16.90
CA ALA A 69 15.68 -32.90 15.66
C ALA A 69 14.15 -32.95 15.85
N SER A 70 13.50 -31.79 15.83
CA SER A 70 12.11 -31.64 15.36
C SER A 70 12.10 -31.28 13.87
N ASN A 71 11.00 -31.53 13.16
CA ASN A 71 10.84 -31.14 11.76
C ASN A 71 10.84 -29.60 11.62
N ALA A 72 12.01 -29.02 11.37
CA ALA A 72 12.18 -27.58 11.19
C ALA A 72 11.30 -27.09 10.02
N ILE A 73 10.48 -26.08 10.26
CA ILE A 73 9.55 -25.57 9.25
C ILE A 73 10.36 -24.75 8.24
N GLN A 74 10.50 -25.29 7.03
CA GLN A 74 11.16 -24.58 5.94
C GLN A 74 10.20 -23.59 5.27
N TYR A 75 10.66 -22.36 5.13
CA TYR A 75 9.91 -21.29 4.47
C TYR A 75 10.84 -20.42 3.61
N PRO A 76 10.36 -19.85 2.48
CA PRO A 76 11.19 -19.03 1.61
C PRO A 76 11.21 -17.56 2.06
N ALA A 77 12.39 -16.97 2.24
CA ALA A 77 12.53 -15.53 2.48
C ALA A 77 13.78 -14.88 1.86
N ILE A 78 13.74 -13.57 1.59
CA ILE A 78 14.89 -12.79 1.10
C ILE A 78 16.12 -12.91 2.02
N ASN A 79 15.88 -12.88 3.33
CA ASN A 79 16.87 -13.07 4.38
C ASN A 79 16.28 -13.93 5.50
N CYS A 80 17.08 -14.84 6.04
CA CYS A 80 16.73 -15.62 7.22
C CYS A 80 17.14 -14.86 8.48
N ARG A 81 16.39 -15.05 9.57
CA ARG A 81 16.68 -14.41 10.86
C ARG A 81 17.55 -15.32 11.73
N LYS A 82 18.45 -14.73 12.50
CA LYS A 82 19.30 -15.46 13.45
C LYS A 82 18.54 -15.74 14.76
N HIS A 83 17.65 -14.83 15.15
CA HIS A 83 16.88 -14.88 16.39
C HIS A 83 15.40 -15.13 16.10
N SER A 84 14.73 -15.90 16.96
CA SER A 84 13.31 -16.22 16.83
C SER A 84 12.66 -16.34 18.21
N ALA A 85 11.37 -16.00 18.32
CA ALA A 85 10.56 -16.19 19.52
C ALA A 85 9.07 -16.30 19.18
N LEU A 86 8.32 -17.12 19.94
CA LEU A 86 6.87 -17.22 19.85
C LEU A 86 6.20 -16.03 20.55
N LEU A 87 5.08 -15.55 20.00
CA LEU A 87 4.24 -14.50 20.60
C LEU A 87 3.75 -14.87 22.03
N THR A 88 3.58 -16.16 22.31
CA THR A 88 3.22 -16.70 23.62
C THR A 88 4.29 -16.45 24.70
N GLU A 89 5.57 -16.38 24.34
CA GLU A 89 6.68 -16.08 25.28
C GLU A 89 6.58 -14.65 25.84
N PHE A 90 5.94 -13.75 25.09
CA PHE A 90 5.66 -12.38 25.52
C PHE A 90 4.33 -12.22 26.27
N GLY A 91 3.61 -13.33 26.52
CA GLY A 91 2.31 -13.35 27.19
C GLY A 91 1.09 -13.28 26.26
N GLY A 92 1.25 -13.60 24.98
CA GLY A 92 0.13 -13.62 24.02
C GLY A 92 -0.92 -14.69 24.32
N VAL A 93 -2.19 -14.38 24.04
CA VAL A 93 -3.35 -15.26 24.24
C VAL A 93 -4.14 -15.37 22.94
N GLY A 94 -4.21 -16.58 22.37
CA GLY A 94 -4.83 -16.89 21.08
C GLY A 94 -6.33 -17.24 21.14
N ASP A 95 -7.10 -16.62 22.03
CA ASP A 95 -8.51 -16.92 22.32
C ASP A 95 -9.53 -16.19 21.42
N GLY A 96 -9.08 -15.23 20.62
CA GLY A 96 -9.90 -14.36 19.78
C GLY A 96 -10.66 -13.25 20.53
N LYS A 97 -10.31 -12.97 21.79
CA LYS A 97 -10.99 -12.01 22.67
C LYS A 97 -10.04 -11.12 23.47
N THR A 98 -8.91 -11.66 23.88
CA THR A 98 -7.86 -10.95 24.60
C THR A 98 -7.10 -10.04 23.63
N SER A 99 -7.05 -8.73 23.89
CA SER A 99 -6.30 -7.80 23.03
C SER A 99 -4.79 -7.98 23.24
N ASN A 100 -4.12 -8.49 22.21
CA ASN A 100 -2.70 -8.77 22.14
C ASN A 100 -1.86 -7.54 21.73
N THR A 101 -2.46 -6.37 21.52
CA THR A 101 -1.79 -5.17 21.00
C THR A 101 -0.56 -4.76 21.82
N ARG A 102 -0.63 -4.85 23.15
CA ARG A 102 0.51 -4.61 24.04
C ARG A 102 1.58 -5.71 23.92
N VAL A 103 1.18 -6.95 23.66
CA VAL A 103 2.07 -8.10 23.46
C VAL A 103 2.85 -7.93 22.16
N PHE A 104 2.19 -7.66 21.03
CA PHE A 104 2.87 -7.41 19.74
C PHE A 104 3.86 -6.24 19.82
N ARG A 105 3.43 -5.09 20.35
CA ARG A 105 4.29 -3.90 20.50
C ARG A 105 5.50 -4.18 21.41
N ASN A 106 5.33 -4.94 22.49
CA ASN A 106 6.41 -5.38 23.39
C ASN A 106 7.36 -6.40 22.73
N ALA A 107 6.82 -7.38 22.02
CA ALA A 107 7.57 -8.43 21.34
C ALA A 107 8.48 -7.84 20.24
N ILE A 108 7.91 -7.03 19.34
CA ILE A 108 8.66 -6.39 18.25
C ILE A 108 9.73 -5.44 18.82
N SER A 109 9.39 -4.64 19.84
CA SER A 109 10.35 -3.77 20.53
C SER A 109 11.54 -4.54 21.10
N LYS A 110 11.28 -5.62 21.86
CA LYS A 110 12.34 -6.48 22.43
C LYS A 110 13.16 -7.22 21.37
N LEU A 111 12.54 -7.64 20.27
CA LEU A 111 13.22 -8.34 19.18
C LEU A 111 14.04 -7.39 18.29
N SER A 112 13.68 -6.10 18.22
CA SER A 112 14.41 -5.10 17.42
C SER A 112 15.88 -4.90 17.82
N GLN A 113 16.25 -5.22 19.07
CA GLN A 113 17.64 -5.16 19.54
C GLN A 113 18.60 -6.07 18.75
N TYR A 114 18.07 -7.13 18.12
CA TYR A 114 18.81 -8.10 17.33
C TYR A 114 18.98 -7.69 15.85
N ALA A 115 18.48 -6.51 15.44
CA ALA A 115 18.54 -6.07 14.04
C ALA A 115 19.97 -6.05 13.47
N SER A 116 20.98 -5.73 14.28
CA SER A 116 22.41 -5.74 13.90
C SER A 116 23.08 -7.11 13.98
N ASP A 117 22.43 -8.13 14.56
CA ASP A 117 22.95 -9.49 14.74
C ASP A 117 22.11 -10.50 13.95
N GLY A 118 21.96 -10.25 12.63
CA GLY A 118 21.21 -11.13 11.72
C GLY A 118 19.68 -11.02 11.81
N GLY A 119 19.15 -10.07 12.58
CA GLY A 119 17.72 -9.80 12.66
C GLY A 119 16.92 -10.84 13.45
N ALA A 120 15.63 -10.53 13.65
CA ALA A 120 14.73 -11.31 14.49
C ALA A 120 13.40 -11.68 13.80
N GLN A 121 12.87 -12.83 14.20
CA GLN A 121 11.57 -13.34 13.81
C GLN A 121 10.60 -13.37 15.00
N LEU A 122 9.38 -12.88 14.78
CA LEU A 122 8.25 -13.07 15.69
C LEU A 122 7.28 -14.07 15.06
N VAL A 123 7.09 -15.19 15.75
CA VAL A 123 6.24 -16.29 15.31
C VAL A 123 4.89 -16.19 16.01
N VAL A 124 3.82 -16.22 15.21
CA VAL A 124 2.43 -16.25 15.67
C VAL A 124 1.90 -17.68 15.47
N PRO A 125 1.77 -18.48 16.54
CA PRO A 125 1.35 -19.89 16.45
C PRO A 125 -0.17 -20.03 16.23
N PRO A 126 -0.70 -21.26 16.00
CA PRO A 126 -2.12 -21.51 15.84
C PRO A 126 -2.99 -20.90 16.95
N GLY A 127 -4.07 -20.23 16.56
CA GLY A 127 -4.92 -19.48 17.49
C GLY A 127 -5.55 -18.24 16.85
N LYS A 128 -6.39 -17.54 17.61
CA LYS A 128 -7.04 -16.28 17.19
C LYS A 128 -6.48 -15.11 18.00
N TRP A 129 -5.81 -14.19 17.33
CA TRP A 129 -4.99 -13.15 17.95
C TRP A 129 -5.62 -11.78 17.69
N LEU A 130 -6.54 -11.37 18.57
CA LEU A 130 -7.15 -10.05 18.52
C LEU A 130 -6.09 -8.98 18.81
N THR A 131 -5.95 -7.98 17.94
CA THR A 131 -5.00 -6.87 18.12
C THR A 131 -5.42 -5.64 17.31
N GLY A 132 -5.23 -4.45 17.88
CA GLY A 132 -5.11 -3.20 17.13
C GLY A 132 -3.71 -3.04 16.50
N PRO A 133 -3.43 -1.89 15.89
CA PRO A 133 -2.19 -1.66 15.13
C PRO A 133 -0.88 -1.93 15.86
N PHE A 134 0.12 -2.42 15.13
CA PHE A 134 1.51 -2.49 15.59
C PHE A 134 2.48 -2.16 14.45
N ASN A 135 3.64 -1.62 14.84
CA ASN A 135 4.68 -1.19 13.91
C ASN A 135 5.78 -2.26 13.83
N LEU A 136 6.20 -2.61 12.62
CA LEU A 136 7.38 -3.43 12.36
C LEU A 136 8.68 -2.61 12.49
N THR A 137 9.81 -3.30 12.48
CA THR A 137 11.17 -2.72 12.50
C THR A 137 12.03 -3.31 11.38
N SER A 138 13.22 -2.76 11.13
CA SER A 138 14.17 -3.27 10.13
C SER A 138 14.78 -4.62 10.53
N HIS A 139 15.22 -5.40 9.54
CA HIS A 139 15.77 -6.75 9.73
C HIS A 139 14.82 -7.69 10.51
N PHE A 140 13.52 -7.60 10.20
CA PHE A 140 12.46 -8.27 10.94
C PHE A 140 11.70 -9.27 10.06
N THR A 141 11.18 -10.33 10.69
CA THR A 141 10.21 -11.24 10.08
C THR A 141 9.01 -11.41 10.99
N LEU A 142 7.82 -11.02 10.53
CA LEU A 142 6.58 -11.50 11.12
C LEU A 142 6.19 -12.81 10.41
N PHE A 143 5.97 -13.87 11.18
CA PHE A 143 5.65 -15.20 10.66
C PHE A 143 4.35 -15.74 11.26
N LEU A 144 3.39 -16.11 10.43
CA LEU A 144 2.14 -16.75 10.86
C LEU A 144 2.17 -18.25 10.54
N GLU A 145 2.09 -19.09 11.57
CA GLU A 145 1.97 -20.54 11.38
C GLU A 145 0.60 -20.93 10.79
N TYR A 146 0.50 -22.15 10.27
CA TYR A 146 -0.75 -22.66 9.71
C TYR A 146 -1.85 -22.70 10.80
N GLY A 147 -2.97 -22.00 10.56
CA GLY A 147 -4.06 -21.87 11.54
C GLY A 147 -3.86 -20.74 12.57
N ALA A 148 -2.83 -19.91 12.44
CA ALA A 148 -2.78 -18.61 13.10
C ALA A 148 -3.73 -17.64 12.39
N VAL A 149 -4.55 -16.91 13.16
CA VAL A 149 -5.49 -15.90 12.64
C VAL A 149 -5.32 -14.61 13.43
N LEU A 150 -4.68 -13.60 12.82
CA LEU A 150 -4.72 -12.22 13.30
C LEU A 150 -6.14 -11.66 13.10
N LEU A 151 -6.71 -11.04 14.13
CA LEU A 151 -8.01 -10.36 14.07
C LEU A 151 -7.82 -8.87 14.38
N ALA A 152 -8.15 -8.00 13.44
CA ALA A 152 -8.05 -6.55 13.64
C ALA A 152 -9.08 -6.05 14.68
N SER A 153 -8.65 -5.29 15.68
CA SER A 153 -9.54 -4.76 16.72
C SER A 153 -10.60 -3.81 16.15
N GLN A 154 -11.85 -3.96 16.59
CA GLN A 154 -12.95 -3.06 16.22
C GLN A 154 -13.12 -1.89 17.21
N ASP A 155 -12.28 -1.81 18.24
CA ASP A 155 -12.18 -0.65 19.13
C ASP A 155 -11.31 0.43 18.46
N GLU A 156 -11.95 1.46 17.92
CA GLU A 156 -11.28 2.60 17.26
C GLU A 156 -10.26 3.30 18.15
N SER A 157 -10.34 3.19 19.49
CA SER A 157 -9.36 3.79 20.41
C SER A 157 -8.00 3.07 20.41
N GLU A 158 -7.91 1.84 19.89
CA GLU A 158 -6.64 1.15 19.71
C GLU A 158 -5.83 1.65 18.50
N TRP A 159 -6.47 2.38 17.57
CA TRP A 159 -5.94 2.78 16.27
C TRP A 159 -5.37 4.21 16.29
N PRO A 160 -4.03 4.39 16.18
CA PRO A 160 -3.45 5.73 16.14
C PRO A 160 -3.92 6.53 14.92
N GLN A 161 -4.22 7.81 15.10
CA GLN A 161 -4.39 8.75 13.99
C GLN A 161 -3.04 9.08 13.36
N LEU A 162 -2.96 8.99 12.04
CA LEU A 162 -1.81 9.42 11.23
C LEU A 162 -2.21 10.63 10.36
N PRO A 163 -1.24 11.47 9.96
CA PRO A 163 -1.47 12.49 8.95
C PRO A 163 -1.87 11.87 7.60
N VAL A 164 -2.48 12.70 6.75
CA VAL A 164 -2.73 12.39 5.33
C VAL A 164 -1.41 12.05 4.62
N LEU A 165 -1.50 11.26 3.54
CA LEU A 165 -0.33 10.96 2.72
C LEU A 165 0.14 12.26 2.01
N PRO A 166 1.45 12.61 2.05
CA PRO A 166 1.93 13.88 1.50
C PRO A 166 1.69 14.05 0.00
N SER A 167 1.56 12.95 -0.76
CA SER A 167 1.20 12.97 -2.17
C SER A 167 -0.32 13.04 -2.46
N TYR A 168 -1.19 13.10 -1.44
CA TYR A 168 -2.66 13.08 -1.59
C TYR A 168 -3.40 14.35 -1.15
N GLY A 169 -2.76 15.23 -0.37
CA GLY A 169 -3.33 16.52 0.09
C GLY A 169 -4.40 16.43 1.18
N ARG A 170 -5.45 15.64 0.95
CA ARG A 170 -6.42 15.21 1.98
C ARG A 170 -6.43 13.68 2.11
N GLY A 171 -7.18 13.13 3.06
CA GLY A 171 -7.48 11.70 3.07
C GLY A 171 -8.49 11.33 1.97
N ARG A 172 -8.33 10.15 1.34
CA ARG A 172 -9.20 9.68 0.24
C ARG A 172 -10.66 9.57 0.67
N ASP A 173 -10.92 8.99 1.85
CA ASP A 173 -12.28 8.80 2.37
C ASP A 173 -12.76 9.97 3.24
N ALA A 174 -11.86 10.61 4.00
CA ALA A 174 -12.24 11.66 4.95
C ALA A 174 -11.11 12.68 5.20
N PRO A 175 -11.44 13.96 5.49
CA PRO A 175 -10.46 15.06 5.42
C PRO A 175 -9.53 15.17 6.63
N ALA A 176 -9.87 14.67 7.83
CA ALA A 176 -9.14 14.97 9.06
C ALA A 176 -7.88 14.10 9.30
N GLY A 177 -7.47 13.29 8.31
CA GLY A 177 -6.36 12.34 8.41
C GLY A 177 -6.79 10.92 8.11
N ARG A 178 -6.08 9.95 8.69
CA ARG A 178 -6.31 8.51 8.52
C ARG A 178 -6.05 7.75 9.81
N PHE A 179 -6.66 6.58 9.97
CA PHE A 179 -6.19 5.62 10.96
C PHE A 179 -4.88 4.97 10.47
N SER A 180 -4.02 4.57 11.40
CA SER A 180 -2.88 3.70 11.13
C SER A 180 -3.33 2.37 10.52
N SER A 181 -2.53 1.80 9.64
CA SER A 181 -2.76 0.43 9.15
C SER A 181 -2.52 -0.60 10.26
N LEU A 182 -3.14 -1.79 10.18
CA LEU A 182 -3.04 -2.83 11.21
C LEU A 182 -1.59 -3.29 11.40
N ILE A 183 -0.94 -3.65 10.29
CA ILE A 183 0.50 -3.89 10.24
C ILE A 183 1.13 -2.70 9.53
N PHE A 184 1.85 -1.88 10.29
CA PHE A 184 2.45 -0.64 9.78
C PHE A 184 3.98 -0.70 9.80
N GLY A 185 4.63 0.04 8.91
CA GLY A 185 6.08 0.24 8.91
C GLY A 185 6.46 1.52 8.18
N THR A 186 7.52 2.19 8.62
CA THR A 186 8.04 3.38 7.94
C THR A 186 9.55 3.50 8.12
N ASN A 187 10.27 3.89 7.06
CA ASN A 187 11.74 4.00 7.03
C ASN A 187 12.48 2.69 7.38
N LEU A 188 11.93 1.55 6.92
CA LEU A 188 12.45 0.22 7.23
C LEU A 188 13.34 -0.34 6.11
N VAL A 189 14.23 -1.26 6.46
CA VAL A 189 14.98 -2.08 5.51
C VAL A 189 14.88 -3.56 5.89
N ASP A 190 14.77 -4.44 4.89
CA ASP A 190 14.78 -5.90 5.07
C ASP A 190 13.64 -6.37 6.01
N VAL A 191 12.42 -6.31 5.49
CA VAL A 191 11.18 -6.62 6.22
C VAL A 191 10.45 -7.77 5.53
N VAL A 192 10.13 -8.81 6.28
CA VAL A 192 9.39 -9.99 5.79
C VAL A 192 8.08 -10.15 6.56
N ILE A 193 6.97 -10.29 5.86
CA ILE A 193 5.66 -10.63 6.40
C ILE A 193 5.23 -11.91 5.68
N THR A 194 5.32 -13.07 6.35
CA THR A 194 5.04 -14.36 5.71
C THR A 194 4.48 -15.41 6.67
N GLY A 195 4.38 -16.66 6.23
CA GLY A 195 3.79 -17.73 7.02
C GLY A 195 3.59 -19.02 6.23
N GLN A 196 2.87 -19.96 6.85
CA GLN A 196 2.37 -21.20 6.23
C GLN A 196 0.91 -21.05 5.80
N ASN A 197 0.60 -20.01 5.03
CA ASN A 197 -0.78 -19.57 4.76
C ASN A 197 -1.60 -19.29 6.03
N GLY A 198 -0.97 -18.65 7.02
CA GLY A 198 -1.69 -18.04 8.14
C GLY A 198 -2.54 -16.86 7.70
N THR A 199 -3.52 -16.50 8.53
CA THR A 199 -4.59 -15.55 8.16
C THR A 199 -4.45 -14.21 8.87
N ILE A 200 -4.74 -13.12 8.14
CA ILE A 200 -4.92 -11.78 8.70
C ILE A 200 -6.33 -11.30 8.31
N ASP A 201 -7.24 -11.18 9.27
CA ASP A 201 -8.62 -10.74 9.06
C ASP A 201 -8.82 -9.32 9.59
N GLY A 202 -9.15 -8.40 8.68
CA GLY A 202 -9.40 -6.99 8.96
C GLY A 202 -10.73 -6.72 9.68
N GLN A 203 -11.60 -7.72 9.84
CA GLN A 203 -12.94 -7.61 10.41
C GLN A 203 -13.77 -6.44 9.83
N GLY A 204 -13.58 -6.18 8.53
CA GLY A 204 -13.94 -4.94 7.81
C GLY A 204 -15.40 -4.52 7.88
N LEU A 205 -16.35 -5.43 8.14
CA LEU A 205 -17.79 -5.15 8.21
C LEU A 205 -18.15 -3.98 9.14
N TYR A 206 -17.45 -3.83 10.27
CA TYR A 206 -17.60 -2.67 11.16
C TYR A 206 -17.33 -1.34 10.43
N TRP A 207 -16.20 -1.28 9.73
CA TRP A 207 -15.70 -0.10 9.04
C TRP A 207 -16.51 0.21 7.77
N TRP A 208 -16.90 -0.81 7.00
CA TRP A 208 -17.75 -0.66 5.82
C TRP A 208 -19.12 -0.08 6.20
N ASN A 209 -19.73 -0.56 7.29
CA ASN A 209 -21.00 -0.01 7.80
C ASN A 209 -20.86 1.46 8.18
N LYS A 210 -19.82 1.84 8.96
CA LYS A 210 -19.59 3.25 9.33
C LYS A 210 -19.26 4.13 8.12
N PHE A 211 -18.57 3.62 7.11
CA PHE A 211 -18.33 4.31 5.84
C PHE A 211 -19.63 4.59 5.07
N HIS A 212 -20.47 3.59 4.85
CA HIS A 212 -21.77 3.77 4.18
C HIS A 212 -22.71 4.72 4.94
N MET A 213 -22.66 4.71 6.28
CA MET A 213 -23.39 5.64 7.15
C MET A 213 -22.74 7.02 7.30
N LYS A 214 -21.56 7.25 6.68
CA LYS A 214 -20.76 8.49 6.76
C LYS A 214 -20.39 8.91 8.20
N GLN A 215 -20.12 7.92 9.06
CA GLN A 215 -19.80 8.08 10.49
C GLN A 215 -18.29 8.12 10.79
N LEU A 216 -17.44 8.28 9.77
CA LEU A 216 -15.98 8.31 9.91
C LEU A 216 -15.45 9.70 9.58
N THR A 217 -14.66 10.27 10.48
CA THR A 217 -13.95 11.55 10.31
C THR A 217 -12.53 11.38 9.78
N LEU A 218 -11.96 10.18 9.95
CA LEU A 218 -10.65 9.76 9.45
C LEU A 218 -10.81 8.73 8.34
N THR A 219 -9.87 8.73 7.39
CA THR A 219 -9.79 7.68 6.37
C THR A 219 -9.56 6.33 7.04
N ARG A 220 -10.27 5.30 6.57
CA ARG A 220 -10.23 3.94 7.12
C ARG A 220 -8.80 3.38 7.13
N PRO A 221 -8.47 2.50 8.09
CA PRO A 221 -7.17 1.83 8.10
C PRO A 221 -7.01 0.86 6.93
N TYR A 222 -5.77 0.56 6.56
CA TYR A 222 -5.42 -0.54 5.65
C TYR A 222 -4.95 -1.77 6.44
N LEU A 223 -4.91 -2.94 5.81
CA LEU A 223 -4.48 -4.17 6.50
C LEU A 223 -2.94 -4.21 6.68
N ILE A 224 -2.19 -3.94 5.61
CA ILE A 224 -0.73 -3.86 5.62
C ILE A 224 -0.30 -2.60 4.88
N GLU A 225 0.52 -1.76 5.51
CA GLU A 225 1.11 -0.57 4.89
C GLU A 225 2.57 -0.40 5.29
N ILE A 226 3.43 -0.23 4.28
CA ILE A 226 4.88 -0.11 4.45
C ILE A 226 5.36 1.11 3.67
N MET A 227 5.76 2.16 4.40
CA MET A 227 6.13 3.47 3.86
C MET A 227 7.65 3.67 3.77
N TYR A 228 8.16 4.40 2.78
CA TYR A 228 9.56 4.88 2.74
C TYR A 228 10.62 3.78 2.99
N SER A 229 10.36 2.54 2.56
CA SER A 229 11.11 1.35 2.98
C SER A 229 11.73 0.61 1.80
N SER A 230 12.66 -0.31 2.08
CA SER A 230 13.32 -1.11 1.05
C SER A 230 13.53 -2.58 1.43
N GLN A 231 13.66 -3.46 0.42
CA GLN A 231 13.82 -4.91 0.61
C GLN A 231 12.63 -5.49 1.39
N ILE A 232 11.46 -5.48 0.76
CA ILE A 232 10.18 -5.83 1.40
C ILE A 232 9.66 -7.13 0.79
N GLN A 233 9.26 -8.08 1.64
CA GLN A 233 8.61 -9.31 1.23
C GLN A 233 7.26 -9.46 1.95
N ILE A 234 6.18 -9.70 1.20
CA ILE A 234 4.86 -10.03 1.72
C ILE A 234 4.37 -11.28 0.98
N SER A 235 4.33 -12.45 1.65
CA SER A 235 4.09 -13.71 0.93
C SER A 235 3.45 -14.83 1.71
N ASN A 236 2.78 -15.78 1.02
CA ASN A 236 2.25 -17.03 1.59
C ASN A 236 1.27 -16.80 2.76
N LEU A 237 0.29 -15.92 2.55
CA LEU A 237 -0.69 -15.49 3.56
C LEU A 237 -2.09 -15.43 2.97
N THR A 238 -3.10 -15.68 3.82
CA THR A 238 -4.50 -15.38 3.52
C THR A 238 -4.88 -14.05 4.16
N LEU A 239 -5.34 -13.09 3.37
CA LEU A 239 -5.78 -11.77 3.83
C LEU A 239 -7.29 -11.65 3.63
N LEU A 240 -8.03 -11.40 4.71
CA LEU A 240 -9.50 -11.35 4.73
C LEU A 240 -10.02 -9.97 5.14
N ASN A 241 -11.15 -9.57 4.57
CA ASN A 241 -12.02 -8.49 5.04
C ASN A 241 -11.30 -7.20 5.47
N SER A 242 -10.39 -6.64 4.67
CA SER A 242 -9.71 -5.39 5.04
C SER A 242 -10.74 -4.24 5.23
N PRO A 243 -10.56 -3.35 6.21
CA PRO A 243 -11.41 -2.17 6.40
C PRO A 243 -11.49 -1.26 5.16
N SER A 244 -10.38 -1.19 4.40
CA SER A 244 -10.21 -0.52 3.12
C SER A 244 -9.19 -1.32 2.30
N TRP A 245 -8.14 -0.73 1.73
CA TRP A 245 -7.12 -1.44 0.94
C TRP A 245 -6.43 -2.55 1.73
N PHE A 246 -5.97 -3.60 1.04
CA PHE A 246 -5.32 -4.75 1.66
C PHE A 246 -3.80 -4.56 1.82
N VAL A 247 -3.05 -4.32 0.74
CA VAL A 247 -1.57 -4.31 0.76
C VAL A 247 -1.03 -3.06 0.08
N HIS A 248 -0.62 -2.07 0.89
CA HIS A 248 -0.19 -0.74 0.46
C HIS A 248 1.31 -0.48 0.74
N PRO A 249 2.24 -0.98 -0.08
CA PRO A 249 3.60 -0.45 -0.11
C PRO A 249 3.60 0.93 -0.77
N ILE A 250 4.15 1.94 -0.08
CA ILE A 250 4.18 3.32 -0.58
C ILE A 250 5.55 3.98 -0.40
N TYR A 251 5.96 4.79 -1.38
CA TYR A 251 7.28 5.47 -1.40
C TYR A 251 8.47 4.50 -1.24
N SER A 252 8.28 3.24 -1.63
CA SER A 252 9.13 2.12 -1.23
C SER A 252 9.78 1.42 -2.43
N SER A 253 10.78 0.58 -2.18
CA SER A 253 11.55 -0.06 -3.27
C SER A 253 11.98 -1.49 -3.00
N ASN A 254 12.27 -2.23 -4.08
CA ASN A 254 12.72 -3.62 -4.02
C ASN A 254 11.69 -4.49 -3.25
N ILE A 255 10.47 -4.50 -3.76
CA ILE A 255 9.28 -5.11 -3.15
C ILE A 255 8.95 -6.42 -3.85
N ILE A 256 8.69 -7.48 -3.09
CA ILE A 256 8.22 -8.78 -3.59
C ILE A 256 6.93 -9.14 -2.87
N ILE A 257 5.85 -9.28 -3.62
CA ILE A 257 4.56 -9.75 -3.12
C ILE A 257 4.25 -11.06 -3.84
N LYS A 258 4.11 -12.17 -3.10
CA LYS A 258 4.01 -13.51 -3.70
C LYS A 258 3.06 -14.47 -2.99
N GLY A 259 2.20 -15.17 -3.72
CA GLY A 259 1.42 -16.26 -3.12
C GLY A 259 0.41 -15.78 -2.08
N LEU A 260 -0.24 -14.64 -2.32
CA LEU A 260 -1.30 -14.12 -1.44
C LEU A 260 -2.67 -14.61 -1.89
N THR A 261 -3.48 -15.02 -0.93
CA THR A 261 -4.93 -15.23 -1.11
C THR A 261 -5.67 -14.06 -0.47
N ILE A 262 -6.18 -13.14 -1.26
CA ILE A 262 -6.85 -11.92 -0.79
C ILE A 262 -8.36 -12.06 -1.04
N MET A 263 -9.19 -11.92 -0.01
CA MET A 263 -10.65 -12.06 -0.14
C MET A 263 -11.44 -11.08 0.74
N ALA A 264 -12.29 -10.29 0.11
CA ALA A 264 -13.41 -9.61 0.75
C ALA A 264 -14.72 -9.92 -0.02
N PRO A 265 -15.91 -9.69 0.57
CA PRO A 265 -17.16 -9.71 -0.18
C PRO A 265 -17.10 -8.69 -1.33
N VAL A 266 -17.56 -9.07 -2.52
CA VAL A 266 -17.51 -8.22 -3.74
C VAL A 266 -18.34 -6.93 -3.66
N THR A 267 -19.10 -6.73 -2.58
CA THR A 267 -19.83 -5.50 -2.27
C THR A 267 -19.14 -4.63 -1.21
N SER A 268 -17.90 -4.96 -0.82
CA SER A 268 -17.15 -4.20 0.20
C SER A 268 -16.51 -2.95 -0.42
N PRO A 269 -16.70 -1.75 0.17
CA PRO A 269 -16.23 -0.50 -0.43
C PRO A 269 -14.71 -0.37 -0.37
N ASN A 270 -14.05 -0.14 -1.50
CA ASN A 270 -12.62 0.18 -1.60
C ASN A 270 -11.71 -0.84 -0.90
N THR A 271 -11.93 -2.12 -1.19
CA THR A 271 -11.06 -3.20 -0.74
C THR A 271 -9.97 -3.49 -1.78
N ASP A 272 -9.38 -2.43 -2.34
CA ASP A 272 -8.28 -2.43 -3.31
C ASP A 272 -7.20 -3.46 -2.86
N GLY A 273 -6.84 -4.40 -3.74
CA GLY A 273 -6.17 -5.64 -3.33
C GLY A 273 -4.67 -5.51 -3.08
N ILE A 274 -3.95 -4.91 -4.02
CA ILE A 274 -2.53 -4.58 -3.89
C ILE A 274 -2.28 -3.23 -4.54
N ASP A 275 -1.76 -2.28 -3.76
CA ASP A 275 -1.66 -0.86 -4.12
C ASP A 275 -0.18 -0.43 -4.11
N PRO A 276 0.60 -0.69 -5.18
CA PRO A 276 1.92 -0.10 -5.33
C PRO A 276 1.79 1.39 -5.65
N ASP A 277 1.94 2.24 -4.63
CA ASP A 277 1.93 3.70 -4.76
C ASP A 277 3.36 4.28 -4.70
N SER A 278 3.75 5.08 -5.69
CA SER A 278 5.05 5.75 -5.73
C SER A 278 6.26 4.81 -5.52
N CYS A 279 6.17 3.56 -6.02
CA CYS A 279 7.11 2.48 -5.72
C CYS A 279 8.03 2.10 -6.89
N THR A 280 9.30 1.76 -6.60
CA THR A 280 10.30 1.39 -7.63
C THR A 280 10.83 -0.03 -7.46
N SER A 281 10.92 -0.79 -8.55
CA SER A 281 11.42 -2.18 -8.57
C SER A 281 10.55 -3.11 -7.72
N THR A 282 9.37 -3.43 -8.24
CA THR A 282 8.34 -4.23 -7.55
C THR A 282 7.98 -5.47 -8.38
N ARG A 283 7.87 -6.64 -7.73
CA ARG A 283 7.38 -7.90 -8.32
C ARG A 283 6.17 -8.40 -7.55
N ILE A 284 5.02 -8.47 -8.22
CA ILE A 284 3.78 -9.08 -7.73
C ILE A 284 3.56 -10.37 -8.52
N GLU A 285 3.54 -11.54 -7.87
CA GLU A 285 3.29 -12.80 -8.58
C GLU A 285 2.54 -13.88 -7.80
N ASP A 286 1.85 -14.78 -8.50
CA ASP A 286 1.17 -15.96 -7.93
C ASP A 286 0.05 -15.64 -6.92
N CYS A 287 -0.66 -14.52 -7.11
CA CYS A 287 -1.72 -14.08 -6.19
C CYS A 287 -3.14 -14.42 -6.71
N TYR A 288 -4.03 -14.78 -5.79
CA TYR A 288 -5.47 -14.96 -6.02
C TYR A 288 -6.23 -13.87 -5.25
N ILE A 289 -7.05 -13.08 -5.93
CA ILE A 289 -7.64 -11.86 -5.38
C ILE A 289 -9.15 -11.80 -5.68
N VAL A 290 -9.96 -11.68 -4.63
CA VAL A 290 -11.40 -11.37 -4.68
C VAL A 290 -11.62 -10.06 -3.94
N SER A 291 -12.05 -9.03 -4.65
CA SER A 291 -12.20 -7.66 -4.12
C SER A 291 -13.55 -7.05 -4.48
N GLY A 292 -13.99 -6.06 -3.70
CA GLY A 292 -15.09 -5.16 -4.08
C GLY A 292 -14.62 -3.90 -4.82
N ASP A 293 -13.31 -3.73 -5.01
CA ASP A 293 -12.69 -2.70 -5.86
C ASP A 293 -11.55 -3.33 -6.69
N ASP A 294 -10.57 -2.55 -7.16
CA ASP A 294 -9.50 -3.05 -8.05
C ASP A 294 -8.63 -4.14 -7.39
N CYS A 295 -8.40 -5.26 -8.08
CA CYS A 295 -7.54 -6.35 -7.59
C CYS A 295 -6.06 -5.93 -7.43
N ILE A 296 -5.55 -5.11 -8.36
CA ILE A 296 -4.24 -4.43 -8.26
C ILE A 296 -4.45 -2.99 -8.73
N ALA A 297 -4.10 -2.01 -7.90
CA ALA A 297 -4.28 -0.58 -8.19
C ALA A 297 -2.95 0.16 -8.13
N VAL A 298 -2.33 0.37 -9.29
CA VAL A 298 -1.05 1.07 -9.42
C VAL A 298 -1.27 2.57 -9.29
N LYS A 299 -0.56 3.21 -8.35
CA LYS A 299 -0.76 4.62 -7.98
C LYS A 299 0.57 5.37 -7.84
N SER A 300 0.49 6.69 -7.66
CA SER A 300 1.61 7.60 -7.40
C SER A 300 1.05 8.98 -6.95
N GLY A 301 0.13 9.03 -6.00
CA GLY A 301 -0.45 10.28 -5.50
C GLY A 301 -1.39 11.07 -6.45
N TRP A 302 -1.94 12.18 -5.94
CA TRP A 302 -3.14 12.85 -6.45
C TRP A 302 -2.89 14.34 -6.77
N ASP A 303 -3.17 14.74 -8.01
CA ASP A 303 -3.08 16.09 -8.57
C ASP A 303 -1.78 16.83 -8.15
N GLU A 304 -1.84 18.11 -7.78
CA GLU A 304 -0.68 18.94 -7.43
C GLU A 304 0.13 18.40 -6.25
N TYR A 305 -0.47 17.60 -5.36
CA TYR A 305 0.22 16.96 -4.25
C TYR A 305 1.12 15.82 -4.76
N GLY A 306 0.61 14.98 -5.67
CA GLY A 306 1.40 13.94 -6.33
C GLY A 306 2.46 14.52 -7.27
N ILE A 307 2.11 15.56 -8.04
CA ILE A 307 3.06 16.28 -8.93
C ILE A 307 4.20 16.90 -8.11
N LYS A 308 3.90 17.56 -6.99
CA LYS A 308 4.90 18.17 -6.10
C LYS A 308 5.75 17.14 -5.36
N PHE A 309 5.18 15.98 -5.04
CA PHE A 309 5.89 14.89 -4.39
C PHE A 309 6.82 14.14 -5.36
N GLY A 310 6.44 14.03 -6.64
CA GLY A 310 7.36 13.72 -7.75
C GLY A 310 7.93 12.29 -7.79
N MET A 311 7.40 11.36 -7.01
CA MET A 311 7.81 9.95 -7.02
C MET A 311 6.85 9.10 -7.88
N PRO A 312 7.31 8.51 -9.00
CA PRO A 312 6.48 7.63 -9.81
C PRO A 312 6.42 6.20 -9.25
N THR A 313 5.42 5.42 -9.68
CA THR A 313 5.55 3.95 -9.65
C THR A 313 6.20 3.47 -10.94
N GLN A 314 7.28 2.67 -10.81
CA GLN A 314 8.07 2.23 -11.96
C GLN A 314 8.81 0.91 -11.76
N HIS A 315 9.16 0.26 -12.89
CA HIS A 315 9.81 -1.06 -12.93
C HIS A 315 8.97 -2.10 -12.15
N LEU A 316 7.72 -2.23 -12.56
CA LEU A 316 6.70 -3.04 -11.89
C LEU A 316 6.37 -4.29 -12.72
N VAL A 317 6.65 -5.47 -12.17
CA VAL A 317 6.31 -6.77 -12.77
C VAL A 317 5.07 -7.33 -12.07
N ILE A 318 4.07 -7.74 -12.84
CA ILE A 318 2.82 -8.36 -12.36
C ILE A 318 2.61 -9.66 -13.14
N ARG A 319 2.57 -10.83 -12.49
CA ARG A 319 2.31 -12.08 -13.25
C ARG A 319 1.65 -13.22 -12.51
N ARG A 320 1.00 -14.12 -13.27
CA ARG A 320 0.29 -15.30 -12.74
C ARG A 320 -0.73 -14.90 -11.66
N ILE A 321 -1.56 -13.92 -12.01
CA ILE A 321 -2.60 -13.34 -11.13
C ILE A 321 -3.97 -13.91 -11.52
N THR A 322 -4.78 -14.27 -10.52
CA THR A 322 -6.22 -14.54 -10.70
C THR A 322 -7.03 -13.48 -9.98
N CYS A 323 -7.93 -12.79 -10.68
CA CYS A 323 -8.79 -11.75 -10.13
C CYS A 323 -10.29 -12.04 -10.30
N ILE A 324 -11.07 -11.68 -9.28
CA ILE A 324 -12.53 -11.51 -9.31
C ILE A 324 -12.88 -10.15 -8.70
N SER A 325 -13.27 -9.19 -9.54
CA SER A 325 -13.76 -7.85 -9.12
C SER A 325 -14.92 -7.40 -10.02
N PRO A 326 -16.18 -7.77 -9.68
CA PRO A 326 -17.33 -7.63 -10.59
C PRO A 326 -17.60 -6.21 -11.08
N ASP A 327 -17.31 -5.22 -10.24
CA ASP A 327 -17.55 -3.79 -10.49
C ASP A 327 -16.24 -2.95 -10.61
N SER A 328 -15.05 -3.59 -10.59
CA SER A 328 -13.76 -2.90 -10.79
C SER A 328 -12.77 -3.68 -11.70
N ALA A 329 -11.45 -3.44 -11.61
CA ALA A 329 -10.46 -4.07 -12.51
C ALA A 329 -9.64 -5.22 -11.92
N MET A 330 -9.04 -6.00 -12.84
CA MET A 330 -7.89 -6.85 -12.53
C MET A 330 -6.60 -6.05 -12.35
N ILE A 331 -6.30 -5.10 -13.24
CA ILE A 331 -5.23 -4.12 -13.05
C ILE A 331 -5.78 -2.72 -13.38
N ALA A 332 -5.75 -1.84 -12.38
CA ALA A 332 -5.97 -0.41 -12.56
C ALA A 332 -4.65 0.36 -12.51
N LEU A 333 -4.54 1.37 -13.37
CA LEU A 333 -3.51 2.41 -13.35
C LEU A 333 -4.24 3.73 -13.03
N GLY A 334 -3.96 4.31 -11.86
CA GLY A 334 -4.67 5.46 -11.33
C GLY A 334 -5.93 5.14 -10.49
N SER A 335 -6.80 6.11 -10.18
CA SER A 335 -6.80 7.48 -10.73
C SER A 335 -5.69 8.36 -10.17
N GLU A 336 -5.14 7.99 -9.03
CA GLU A 336 -4.09 8.70 -8.31
C GLU A 336 -2.73 8.40 -8.98
N MET A 337 -2.45 8.95 -10.17
CA MET A 337 -1.26 8.66 -11.00
C MET A 337 -0.33 9.87 -11.22
N SER A 338 -0.31 10.80 -10.26
CA SER A 338 0.09 12.20 -10.49
C SER A 338 1.59 12.50 -10.30
N GLY A 339 2.34 11.60 -9.65
CA GLY A 339 3.80 11.48 -9.73
C GLY A 339 4.30 10.69 -10.95
N GLY A 340 3.40 9.97 -11.65
CA GLY A 340 3.65 9.20 -12.86
C GLY A 340 3.68 7.67 -12.66
N ILE A 341 3.28 6.92 -13.70
CA ILE A 341 3.38 5.47 -13.76
C ILE A 341 4.14 5.08 -15.04
N GLN A 342 5.23 4.31 -14.94
CA GLN A 342 5.99 3.87 -16.12
C GLN A 342 6.65 2.49 -16.01
N ASP A 343 6.86 1.81 -17.14
CA ASP A 343 7.50 0.48 -17.20
C ASP A 343 6.79 -0.55 -16.30
N VAL A 344 5.52 -0.80 -16.64
CA VAL A 344 4.68 -1.83 -16.02
C VAL A 344 4.60 -3.01 -16.97
N ARG A 345 5.08 -4.18 -16.54
CA ARG A 345 5.15 -5.41 -17.34
C ARG A 345 4.24 -6.46 -16.71
N ALA A 346 3.15 -6.79 -17.39
CA ALA A 346 2.09 -7.64 -16.85
C ALA A 346 1.83 -8.87 -17.74
N GLU A 347 2.00 -10.09 -17.22
CA GLU A 347 1.83 -11.33 -18.00
C GLU A 347 1.16 -12.50 -17.26
N ASP A 348 0.67 -13.49 -18.01
CA ASP A 348 -0.05 -14.66 -17.47
C ASP A 348 -1.21 -14.28 -16.54
N LEU A 349 -2.15 -13.48 -17.04
CA LEU A 349 -3.22 -12.87 -16.24
C LEU A 349 -4.57 -13.56 -16.46
N THR A 350 -5.29 -13.89 -15.39
CA THR A 350 -6.63 -14.47 -15.43
C THR A 350 -7.65 -13.58 -14.70
N ALA A 351 -8.73 -13.20 -15.39
CA ALA A 351 -9.86 -12.49 -14.77
C ALA A 351 -11.16 -13.27 -14.98
N ILE A 352 -11.94 -13.40 -13.91
CA ILE A 352 -13.23 -14.10 -13.91
C ILE A 352 -14.28 -13.17 -13.31
N ASN A 353 -15.42 -13.00 -13.98
CA ASN A 353 -16.54 -12.17 -13.50
C ASN A 353 -16.09 -10.79 -12.99
N THR A 354 -15.44 -10.02 -13.86
CA THR A 354 -14.72 -8.78 -13.51
C THR A 354 -15.11 -7.64 -14.46
N GLU A 355 -15.18 -6.38 -13.99
CA GLU A 355 -15.71 -5.30 -14.84
C GLU A 355 -14.77 -5.01 -16.03
N SER A 356 -13.46 -4.93 -15.78
CA SER A 356 -12.44 -4.62 -16.79
C SER A 356 -11.12 -5.36 -16.54
N ALA A 357 -10.42 -5.80 -17.59
CA ALA A 357 -9.13 -6.45 -17.41
C ALA A 357 -8.04 -5.42 -17.04
N VAL A 358 -7.76 -4.48 -17.95
CA VAL A 358 -6.85 -3.36 -17.71
C VAL A 358 -7.62 -2.05 -17.82
N ARG A 359 -7.44 -1.21 -16.80
CA ARG A 359 -8.20 0.01 -16.50
C ARG A 359 -7.24 1.19 -16.35
N ILE A 360 -7.30 2.18 -17.23
CA ILE A 360 -6.56 3.45 -17.03
C ILE A 360 -7.55 4.54 -16.62
N LYS A 361 -7.37 5.10 -15.42
CA LYS A 361 -8.20 6.16 -14.85
C LYS A 361 -7.36 7.43 -14.73
N THR A 362 -7.83 8.55 -15.28
CA THR A 362 -7.18 9.86 -15.09
C THR A 362 -8.16 11.02 -15.34
N ALA A 363 -7.72 12.25 -15.13
CA ALA A 363 -8.47 13.48 -15.37
C ALA A 363 -7.54 14.67 -15.64
N VAL A 364 -8.08 15.72 -16.24
CA VAL A 364 -7.45 17.05 -16.25
C VAL A 364 -7.24 17.49 -14.80
N GLY A 365 -5.99 17.80 -14.42
CA GLY A 365 -5.60 18.04 -13.02
C GLY A 365 -4.48 17.11 -12.56
N ARG A 366 -4.48 15.86 -13.03
CA ARG A 366 -3.52 14.83 -12.60
C ARG A 366 -2.10 15.08 -13.09
N GLY A 367 -1.93 15.66 -14.28
CA GLY A 367 -0.62 15.85 -14.89
C GLY A 367 0.18 14.55 -15.06
N ALA A 368 1.51 14.66 -15.04
CA ALA A 368 2.45 13.55 -15.19
C ALA A 368 2.11 12.61 -16.37
N TYR A 369 2.10 11.29 -16.16
CA TYR A 369 2.02 10.30 -17.24
C TYR A 369 1.57 8.91 -16.77
N VAL A 370 0.98 8.15 -17.68
CA VAL A 370 0.95 6.67 -17.63
C VAL A 370 1.52 6.17 -18.96
N LYS A 371 2.72 5.57 -18.94
CA LYS A 371 3.42 5.21 -20.18
C LYS A 371 4.24 3.92 -20.10
N ASN A 372 4.60 3.35 -21.25
CA ASN A 372 5.38 2.12 -21.32
C ASN A 372 4.72 0.99 -20.50
N ILE A 373 3.47 0.71 -20.83
CA ILE A 373 2.64 -0.30 -20.17
C ILE A 373 2.55 -1.49 -21.12
N PHE A 374 3.01 -2.66 -20.69
CA PHE A 374 3.14 -3.84 -21.54
C PHE A 374 2.38 -5.02 -20.95
N VAL A 375 1.37 -5.51 -21.66
CA VAL A 375 0.45 -6.55 -21.19
C VAL A 375 0.40 -7.71 -22.18
N LYS A 376 0.62 -8.94 -21.70
CA LYS A 376 0.84 -10.13 -22.55
C LYS A 376 0.20 -11.38 -21.95
N GLY A 377 -0.67 -12.06 -22.68
CA GLY A 377 -1.26 -13.31 -22.20
C GLY A 377 -2.37 -13.05 -21.16
N MET A 378 -3.53 -12.60 -21.64
CA MET A 378 -4.72 -12.43 -20.79
C MET A 378 -5.78 -13.49 -21.13
N ASN A 379 -6.26 -14.22 -20.13
CA ASN A 379 -7.36 -15.17 -20.22
C ASN A 379 -8.55 -14.66 -19.39
N LEU A 380 -9.60 -14.19 -20.06
CA LEU A 380 -10.65 -13.37 -19.45
C LEU A 380 -12.02 -14.04 -19.65
N ASN A 381 -12.83 -14.16 -18.61
CA ASN A 381 -14.13 -14.84 -18.69
C ASN A 381 -15.22 -14.09 -17.91
N THR A 382 -16.35 -13.80 -18.57
CA THR A 382 -17.44 -12.98 -18.04
C THR A 382 -16.95 -11.57 -17.71
N MET A 383 -16.73 -10.77 -18.74
CA MET A 383 -16.25 -9.39 -18.62
C MET A 383 -17.30 -8.38 -19.07
N LYS A 384 -17.36 -7.21 -18.42
CA LYS A 384 -18.15 -6.08 -18.93
C LYS A 384 -17.38 -5.34 -20.03
N TYR A 385 -16.08 -5.12 -19.82
CA TYR A 385 -15.09 -4.56 -20.74
C TYR A 385 -13.84 -5.46 -20.79
N VAL A 386 -13.16 -5.57 -21.94
CA VAL A 386 -11.78 -6.07 -21.96
C VAL A 386 -10.81 -4.93 -21.65
N PHE A 387 -10.88 -3.87 -22.46
CA PHE A 387 -10.05 -2.66 -22.28
C PHE A 387 -10.92 -1.49 -21.82
N TRP A 388 -10.52 -0.83 -20.72
CA TRP A 388 -11.14 0.43 -20.30
C TRP A 388 -10.09 1.52 -20.08
N MET A 389 -10.33 2.68 -20.68
CA MET A 389 -9.59 3.93 -20.44
C MET A 389 -10.58 5.07 -20.29
N ASP A 390 -10.37 5.92 -19.28
CA ASP A 390 -11.20 7.09 -19.04
C ASP A 390 -10.41 8.29 -18.51
N GLY A 391 -10.38 9.36 -19.30
CA GLY A 391 -9.83 10.67 -18.95
C GLY A 391 -10.83 11.63 -18.29
N SER A 392 -12.02 11.15 -17.90
CA SER A 392 -13.05 11.95 -17.21
C SER A 392 -13.25 11.55 -15.74
N TYR A 393 -12.23 10.95 -15.10
CA TYR A 393 -12.27 10.48 -13.70
C TYR A 393 -12.08 11.64 -12.69
N GLY A 394 -12.89 12.69 -12.84
CA GLY A 394 -12.70 14.04 -12.28
C GLY A 394 -13.00 14.23 -10.79
N ASP A 395 -12.66 13.26 -9.95
CA ASP A 395 -12.56 13.49 -8.50
C ASP A 395 -11.21 14.15 -8.17
N HIS A 396 -11.21 15.12 -7.26
CA HIS A 396 -10.04 15.94 -6.89
C HIS A 396 -9.90 16.06 -5.35
N PRO A 397 -8.67 16.23 -4.82
CA PRO A 397 -8.41 16.30 -3.38
C PRO A 397 -8.91 17.60 -2.77
N ASP A 398 -9.00 18.68 -3.55
CA ASP A 398 -9.70 19.92 -3.24
C ASP A 398 -9.95 20.71 -4.56
N PRO A 399 -10.67 21.85 -4.56
CA PRO A 399 -11.06 22.53 -5.79
C PRO A 399 -9.96 23.42 -6.42
N HIS A 400 -8.73 23.44 -5.88
CA HIS A 400 -7.62 24.27 -6.40
C HIS A 400 -6.70 23.52 -7.37
N TYR A 401 -7.07 22.30 -7.78
CA TYR A 401 -6.32 21.49 -8.72
C TYR A 401 -6.00 22.26 -10.02
N ASN A 402 -4.84 21.99 -10.63
CA ASN A 402 -4.38 22.75 -11.79
C ASN A 402 -5.11 22.33 -13.08
N PRO A 403 -6.03 23.13 -13.67
CA PRO A 403 -6.79 22.74 -14.86
C PRO A 403 -5.94 22.71 -16.15
N ARG A 404 -4.63 22.97 -16.07
CA ARG A 404 -3.66 22.84 -17.17
C ARG A 404 -2.73 21.63 -16.98
N ALA A 405 -2.87 20.85 -15.90
CA ALA A 405 -2.10 19.64 -15.67
C ALA A 405 -2.72 18.46 -16.45
N LEU A 406 -2.31 18.33 -17.71
CA LEU A 406 -2.75 17.28 -18.62
C LEU A 406 -1.87 16.01 -18.47
N PRO A 407 -2.47 14.81 -18.38
CA PRO A 407 -1.75 13.54 -18.17
C PRO A 407 -1.33 12.86 -19.48
N LEU A 408 -0.03 12.71 -19.71
CA LEU A 408 0.48 12.00 -20.90
C LEU A 408 0.22 10.49 -20.80
N ILE A 409 -0.83 10.01 -21.49
CA ILE A 409 -1.12 8.58 -21.63
C ILE A 409 -0.62 8.10 -23.00
N THR A 410 0.43 7.28 -23.01
CA THR A 410 1.08 6.83 -24.25
C THR A 410 1.81 5.49 -24.10
N GLY A 411 2.29 4.87 -25.19
CA GLY A 411 3.01 3.60 -25.17
C GLY A 411 2.28 2.47 -24.42
N ILE A 412 1.03 2.17 -24.80
CA ILE A 412 0.18 1.17 -24.12
C ILE A 412 0.01 -0.07 -25.01
N SER A 413 0.64 -1.18 -24.64
CA SER A 413 0.75 -2.40 -25.44
C SER A 413 -0.06 -3.57 -24.85
N TYR A 414 -0.87 -4.19 -25.70
CA TYR A 414 -1.61 -5.42 -25.41
C TYR A 414 -1.27 -6.51 -26.45
N SER A 415 -0.95 -7.71 -25.97
CA SER A 415 -0.67 -8.88 -26.80
C SER A 415 -1.31 -10.15 -26.24
N ASN A 416 -1.71 -11.07 -27.12
CA ASN A 416 -2.19 -12.41 -26.77
C ASN A 416 -3.36 -12.38 -25.75
N VAL A 417 -4.50 -11.84 -26.17
CA VAL A 417 -5.69 -11.66 -25.31
C VAL A 417 -6.81 -12.58 -25.79
N ILE A 418 -7.25 -13.50 -24.92
CA ILE A 418 -8.40 -14.37 -25.15
C ILE A 418 -9.47 -13.98 -24.12
N ALA A 419 -10.61 -13.48 -24.59
CA ALA A 419 -11.72 -13.08 -23.74
C ALA A 419 -13.02 -13.79 -24.15
N LYS A 420 -13.81 -14.23 -23.17
CA LYS A 420 -15.05 -14.96 -23.35
C LYS A 420 -16.19 -14.38 -22.52
N ASN A 421 -17.42 -14.57 -23.01
CA ASN A 421 -18.64 -14.04 -22.40
C ASN A 421 -18.57 -12.50 -22.16
N VAL A 422 -18.07 -11.76 -23.14
CA VAL A 422 -17.81 -10.33 -23.02
C VAL A 422 -19.01 -9.47 -23.43
N THR A 423 -19.44 -8.56 -22.56
CA THR A 423 -20.60 -7.70 -22.84
C THR A 423 -20.27 -6.52 -23.76
N LYS A 424 -19.07 -5.95 -23.66
CA LYS A 424 -18.55 -4.91 -24.53
C LYS A 424 -17.04 -5.03 -24.68
N SER A 425 -16.52 -4.90 -25.90
CA SER A 425 -15.09 -5.09 -26.18
C SER A 425 -14.23 -4.01 -25.52
N ALA A 426 -14.56 -2.73 -25.72
CA ALA A 426 -13.83 -1.63 -25.09
C ALA A 426 -14.63 -0.33 -24.89
N ARG A 427 -14.18 0.47 -23.92
CA ARG A 427 -14.47 1.92 -23.78
C ARG A 427 -13.12 2.62 -23.65
N LEU A 428 -12.75 3.47 -24.60
CA LEU A 428 -11.45 4.13 -24.67
C LEU A 428 -11.69 5.62 -24.89
N ALA A 429 -11.76 6.38 -23.78
CA ALA A 429 -12.07 7.79 -23.78
C ALA A 429 -10.89 8.60 -23.23
N GLY A 430 -10.09 9.19 -24.14
CA GLY A 430 -9.07 10.17 -23.77
C GLY A 430 -9.62 11.59 -23.63
N ILE A 431 -8.76 12.53 -23.26
CA ILE A 431 -9.14 13.92 -22.98
C ILE A 431 -9.32 14.71 -24.29
N SER A 432 -10.30 15.61 -24.31
CA SER A 432 -10.56 16.45 -25.50
C SER A 432 -9.42 17.44 -25.72
N GLY A 433 -8.72 17.31 -26.85
CA GLY A 433 -7.49 18.07 -27.15
C GLY A 433 -6.19 17.44 -26.62
N ASP A 434 -6.28 16.37 -25.81
CA ASP A 434 -5.14 15.65 -25.22
C ASP A 434 -5.40 14.13 -25.33
N PRO A 435 -5.24 13.56 -26.53
CA PRO A 435 -5.65 12.18 -26.81
C PRO A 435 -4.67 11.15 -26.25
N PHE A 436 -5.19 9.98 -25.85
CA PHE A 436 -4.33 8.88 -25.40
C PHE A 436 -3.73 8.18 -26.62
N THR A 437 -2.40 8.09 -26.70
CA THR A 437 -1.65 7.77 -27.93
C THR A 437 -0.92 6.43 -27.85
N GLU A 438 -0.37 6.00 -28.99
CA GLU A 438 0.49 4.81 -29.10
C GLU A 438 -0.11 3.53 -28.46
N ILE A 439 -1.44 3.40 -28.55
CA ILE A 439 -2.15 2.20 -28.12
C ILE A 439 -1.90 1.10 -29.16
N CYS A 440 -1.41 -0.05 -28.73
CA CYS A 440 -1.13 -1.19 -29.58
C CYS A 440 -1.93 -2.41 -29.10
N MET A 441 -2.67 -3.07 -30.00
CA MET A 441 -3.34 -4.34 -29.70
C MET A 441 -3.02 -5.41 -30.75
N SER A 442 -2.46 -6.55 -30.31
CA SER A 442 -2.07 -7.66 -31.19
C SER A 442 -2.59 -9.01 -30.69
N ASN A 443 -3.03 -9.87 -31.61
CA ASN A 443 -3.55 -11.21 -31.31
C ASN A 443 -4.63 -11.20 -30.21
N VAL A 444 -5.77 -10.56 -30.51
CA VAL A 444 -6.87 -10.34 -29.55
C VAL A 444 -8.14 -11.01 -30.08
N SER A 445 -8.70 -11.94 -29.30
CA SER A 445 -9.93 -12.68 -29.63
C SER A 445 -10.96 -12.51 -28.51
N ILE A 446 -12.04 -11.78 -28.79
CA ILE A 446 -13.10 -11.45 -27.83
C ILE A 446 -14.41 -12.11 -28.27
N GLN A 447 -14.78 -13.21 -27.60
CA GLN A 447 -16.07 -13.87 -27.76
C GLN A 447 -17.13 -13.16 -26.91
N LEU A 448 -18.12 -12.59 -27.58
CA LEU A 448 -19.16 -11.76 -26.97
C LEU A 448 -20.24 -12.58 -26.24
N SER A 449 -20.88 -11.99 -25.24
CA SER A 449 -22.01 -12.57 -24.49
C SER A 449 -23.33 -12.49 -25.26
N ALA A 450 -24.34 -13.25 -24.80
CA ALA A 450 -25.70 -13.14 -25.34
C ALA A 450 -26.34 -11.77 -25.04
N GLN A 451 -25.91 -11.10 -23.95
CA GLN A 451 -26.39 -9.80 -23.49
C GLN A 451 -25.50 -8.63 -23.97
N GLN A 452 -24.69 -8.86 -25.01
CA GLN A 452 -23.76 -7.89 -25.59
C GLN A 452 -24.41 -6.54 -25.94
N LYS A 453 -23.64 -5.45 -25.82
CA LYS A 453 -24.08 -4.11 -26.25
C LYS A 453 -23.80 -3.92 -27.74
N LYS A 454 -24.70 -3.18 -28.43
CA LYS A 454 -24.55 -2.87 -29.87
C LYS A 454 -23.24 -2.15 -30.19
N LEU A 455 -22.83 -1.19 -29.36
CA LEU A 455 -21.57 -0.47 -29.52
C LEU A 455 -20.44 -1.18 -28.77
N GLN A 456 -19.72 -2.05 -29.49
CA GLN A 456 -18.64 -2.88 -28.95
C GLN A 456 -17.35 -2.11 -28.65
N TRP A 457 -16.90 -1.26 -29.58
CA TRP A 457 -15.74 -0.40 -29.42
C TRP A 457 -16.20 1.06 -29.34
N ASN A 458 -16.22 1.63 -28.14
CA ASN A 458 -16.52 3.06 -27.94
C ASN A 458 -15.22 3.83 -27.75
N CYS A 459 -14.79 4.57 -28.76
CA CYS A 459 -13.50 5.26 -28.80
C CYS A 459 -13.67 6.76 -29.05
N SER A 460 -12.98 7.59 -28.28
CA SER A 460 -12.95 9.05 -28.44
C SER A 460 -11.64 9.61 -27.90
N ASN A 461 -10.99 10.50 -28.64
CA ASN A 461 -9.69 11.08 -28.28
C ASN A 461 -8.64 10.02 -27.94
N VAL A 462 -8.52 9.00 -28.79
CA VAL A 462 -7.48 7.97 -28.69
C VAL A 462 -6.85 7.73 -30.06
N ALA A 463 -5.62 7.26 -30.10
CA ALA A 463 -4.91 6.91 -31.33
C ALA A 463 -4.00 5.70 -31.12
N GLY A 464 -3.92 4.83 -32.12
CA GLY A 464 -3.14 3.59 -32.02
C GLY A 464 -3.12 2.75 -33.30
N VAL A 465 -2.75 1.49 -33.14
CA VAL A 465 -2.63 0.49 -34.22
C VAL A 465 -3.06 -0.89 -33.72
N THR A 466 -3.57 -1.73 -34.62
CA THR A 466 -3.95 -3.11 -34.29
C THR A 466 -3.46 -4.14 -35.31
N SER A 467 -3.40 -5.40 -34.90
CA SER A 467 -3.12 -6.55 -35.76
C SER A 467 -3.77 -7.81 -35.21
N ARG A 468 -4.60 -8.50 -36.02
CA ARG A 468 -5.32 -9.73 -35.64
C ARG A 468 -6.21 -9.50 -34.40
N VAL A 469 -7.11 -8.52 -34.49
CA VAL A 469 -8.04 -8.13 -33.40
C VAL A 469 -9.49 -8.38 -33.81
N ILE A 470 -10.17 -9.28 -33.10
CA ILE A 470 -11.56 -9.68 -33.36
C ILE A 470 -12.41 -9.49 -32.08
N PRO A 471 -13.57 -8.82 -32.12
CA PRO A 471 -14.18 -8.18 -33.30
C PRO A 471 -13.45 -6.89 -33.69
N TYR A 472 -13.57 -6.49 -34.95
CA TYR A 472 -12.86 -5.33 -35.53
C TYR A 472 -12.96 -4.05 -34.66
N PRO A 473 -11.82 -3.39 -34.36
CA PRO A 473 -11.76 -2.15 -33.61
C PRO A 473 -12.49 -0.95 -34.23
N CYS A 474 -12.56 0.13 -33.46
CA CYS A 474 -12.97 1.45 -33.92
C CYS A 474 -11.94 2.07 -34.90
N PRO A 475 -12.34 3.01 -35.79
CA PRO A 475 -11.43 3.63 -36.77
C PRO A 475 -10.22 4.39 -36.21
N LEU A 476 -10.22 4.69 -34.90
CA LEU A 476 -9.09 5.30 -34.19
C LEU A 476 -7.96 4.30 -33.83
N LEU A 477 -8.23 2.99 -33.99
CA LEU A 477 -7.30 1.89 -33.76
C LEU A 477 -7.19 0.99 -35.02
N PRO A 478 -6.82 1.55 -36.19
CA PRO A 478 -6.83 0.84 -37.46
C PRO A 478 -5.89 -0.36 -37.46
N GLU A 479 -6.32 -1.44 -38.13
CA GLU A 479 -5.47 -2.61 -38.38
C GLU A 479 -4.40 -2.27 -39.42
N LYS A 480 -3.12 -2.59 -39.13
CA LYS A 480 -1.97 -2.23 -39.97
C LYS A 480 -1.10 -3.44 -40.33
N GLY A 481 -1.68 -4.40 -41.03
CA GLY A 481 -0.98 -5.60 -41.47
C GLY A 481 -0.68 -6.56 -40.31
N ASN A 482 0.39 -7.35 -40.44
CA ASN A 482 0.70 -8.45 -39.53
C ASN A 482 1.95 -8.15 -38.68
N PHE A 483 1.76 -7.83 -37.40
CA PHE A 483 2.83 -7.55 -36.44
C PHE A 483 2.44 -7.96 -35.02
N ASP A 484 3.39 -7.97 -34.09
CA ASP A 484 3.15 -8.15 -32.66
C ASP A 484 3.45 -6.85 -31.91
N CYS A 485 2.63 -6.54 -30.91
CA CYS A 485 2.84 -5.37 -30.06
C CYS A 485 3.99 -5.61 -29.09
N PRO A 486 4.76 -4.55 -28.73
CA PRO A 486 5.99 -4.71 -27.96
C PRO A 486 5.71 -5.27 -26.56
N PHE A 487 6.55 -6.20 -26.14
CA PHE A 487 6.74 -6.59 -24.75
C PHE A 487 8.25 -6.66 -24.51
N PRO A 488 8.81 -5.99 -23.47
CA PRO A 488 10.24 -5.99 -23.20
C PRO A 488 10.77 -7.42 -22.96
N ASN A 489 11.94 -7.72 -23.52
CA ASN A 489 12.62 -9.01 -23.36
C ASN A 489 13.80 -8.96 -22.37
N ASP A 490 14.17 -7.77 -21.90
CA ASP A 490 15.04 -7.58 -20.74
C ASP A 490 14.31 -7.94 -19.44
N ILE A 491 15.08 -8.40 -18.45
CA ILE A 491 14.58 -8.85 -17.14
C ILE A 491 14.88 -7.75 -16.11
N LEU A 492 13.86 -7.30 -15.37
CA LEU A 492 14.06 -6.26 -14.36
C LEU A 492 14.81 -6.84 -13.15
N PRO A 493 15.74 -6.08 -12.50
CA PRO A 493 16.59 -6.63 -11.43
C PRO A 493 15.83 -7.31 -10.28
N ILE A 494 14.62 -6.83 -9.95
CA ILE A 494 13.74 -7.40 -8.93
C ILE A 494 13.31 -8.85 -9.23
N GLU A 495 13.27 -9.24 -10.51
CA GLU A 495 12.91 -10.60 -10.93
C GLU A 495 14.00 -11.62 -10.65
N ASN A 496 15.26 -11.18 -10.63
CA ASN A 496 16.40 -12.04 -10.33
C ASN A 496 16.55 -12.31 -8.82
N VAL A 497 15.85 -11.57 -7.96
CA VAL A 497 15.89 -11.77 -6.51
C VAL A 497 15.26 -13.13 -6.15
N GLN A 498 16.11 -14.05 -5.71
CA GLN A 498 15.73 -15.37 -5.21
C GLN A 498 15.45 -15.33 -3.71
N PHE A 499 14.54 -16.19 -3.26
CA PHE A 499 14.36 -16.47 -1.84
C PHE A 499 15.34 -17.55 -1.37
N ARG A 500 15.84 -17.41 -0.15
CA ARG A 500 16.58 -18.43 0.59
C ARG A 500 15.59 -19.36 1.29
N THR A 501 15.94 -20.63 1.44
CA THR A 501 15.23 -21.53 2.36
C THR A 501 15.67 -21.22 3.79
N CYS A 502 14.75 -20.70 4.59
CA CYS A 502 14.94 -20.42 6.01
C CYS A 502 14.24 -21.49 6.85
N ASN A 503 14.72 -21.70 8.08
CA ASN A 503 14.13 -22.65 9.02
C ASN A 503 13.48 -21.89 10.18
N LEU A 504 12.37 -22.44 10.69
CA LEU A 504 11.78 -22.12 12.00
C LEU A 504 12.36 -23.04 13.09
#